data_AF-A0A401S8S7-F1
#
_entry.id   AF-A0A401S8S7-F1
#
_cell.length_a   1.000
_cell.length_b   1.000
_cell.length_c   1.000
_cell.angle_alpha   90.00
_cell.angle_beta   90.00
_cell.angle_gamma   90.00
#
_symmetry.space_group_name_H-M   'P 1'
#
loop_
_entity.id
_entity.type
_entity.pdbx_description
1 polymer ?
#
loop_
_entity_poly.entity_id
_entity_poly.type
_entity_poly.pdbx_seq_one_letter_code
_entity_poly.pdbx_strand_id
1 'polypeptide(L)'
;MSHLERTGWYWGALTSIEARQILNQTTEGTFLIRDSSNPEYLLTLSVKTSSGPAHLRIEYNEGKFGFDSVVLAKPKLKNFEDVVDLIQHYVLLSKSTQTAHDQSLTPVTKDTVIHLKLTKPLYIATPSLQHLCRIIINKSTKAIQELPLPTRLKEYLLEYPFHL
;
A
#
# COMPACT_ATOMS: atom_id res chain seq x y z
N MET A 1 0.24 -11.70 7.51
CA MET A 1 -0.81 -12.10 6.54
C MET A 1 -2.23 -11.79 7.04
N SER A 2 -2.57 -12.02 8.30
CA SER A 2 -3.93 -11.78 8.85
C SER A 2 -4.48 -10.36 8.64
N HIS A 3 -3.63 -9.33 8.72
CA HIS A 3 -4.07 -7.95 8.48
C HIS A 3 -4.38 -7.68 7.01
N LEU A 4 -3.61 -8.25 6.09
CA LEU A 4 -3.76 -8.02 4.65
C LEU A 4 -5.15 -8.46 4.16
N GLU A 5 -5.67 -9.58 4.66
CA GLU A 5 -7.03 -10.05 4.34
C GLU A 5 -8.12 -9.09 4.83
N ARG A 6 -7.86 -8.35 5.91
CA ARG A 6 -8.80 -7.39 6.52
C ARG A 6 -8.78 -6.01 5.85
N THR A 7 -7.91 -5.81 4.86
CA THR A 7 -7.77 -4.53 4.15
C THR A 7 -8.93 -4.24 3.20
N GLY A 8 -9.53 -5.28 2.61
CA GLY A 8 -10.48 -5.16 1.50
C GLY A 8 -9.86 -4.76 0.15
N TRP A 9 -8.54 -4.54 0.08
CA TRP A 9 -7.78 -4.20 -1.14
C TRP A 9 -6.70 -5.24 -1.50
N TYR A 10 -6.76 -6.41 -0.88
CA TYR A 10 -5.99 -7.60 -1.24
C TYR A 10 -6.83 -8.55 -2.12
N TRP A 11 -6.49 -8.61 -3.40
CA TRP A 11 -7.21 -9.28 -4.48
C TRP A 11 -6.88 -10.77 -4.65
N GLY A 12 -6.11 -11.37 -3.73
CA GLY A 12 -5.77 -12.80 -3.80
C GLY A 12 -5.14 -13.20 -5.14
N ALA A 13 -5.62 -14.31 -5.71
CA ALA A 13 -5.08 -14.95 -6.92
C ALA A 13 -5.34 -14.19 -8.25
N LEU A 14 -5.62 -12.88 -8.19
CA LEU A 14 -5.77 -12.03 -9.37
C LEU A 14 -4.52 -12.11 -10.26
N THR A 15 -4.72 -12.32 -11.56
CA THR A 15 -3.61 -12.41 -12.50
C THR A 15 -3.04 -11.03 -12.83
N SER A 16 -1.81 -11.00 -13.37
CA SER A 16 -1.19 -9.76 -13.85
C SER A 16 -2.00 -9.10 -14.99
N ILE A 17 -2.63 -9.91 -15.84
CA ILE A 17 -3.44 -9.45 -16.98
C ILE A 17 -4.72 -8.78 -16.47
N GLU A 18 -5.46 -9.43 -15.56
CA GLU A 18 -6.68 -8.87 -14.97
C GLU A 18 -6.36 -7.59 -14.18
N ALA A 19 -5.30 -7.60 -13.37
CA ALA A 19 -4.86 -6.42 -12.64
C ALA A 19 -4.56 -5.24 -13.58
N ARG A 20 -3.93 -5.50 -14.74
CA ARG A 20 -3.66 -4.47 -15.75
C ARG A 20 -4.95 -3.92 -16.37
N GLN A 21 -5.90 -4.79 -16.72
CA GLN A 21 -7.19 -4.38 -17.29
C GLN A 21 -7.98 -3.50 -16.31
N ILE A 22 -8.05 -3.91 -15.05
CA ILE A 22 -8.74 -3.15 -13.99
C ILE A 22 -8.05 -1.79 -13.76
N LEU A 23 -6.73 -1.78 -13.54
CA LEU A 23 -6.00 -0.55 -13.23
C LEU A 23 -5.97 0.44 -14.39
N ASN A 24 -6.09 -0.02 -15.63
CA ASN A 24 -6.16 0.87 -16.80
C ASN A 24 -7.33 1.85 -16.76
N GLN A 25 -8.42 1.48 -16.09
CA GLN A 25 -9.62 2.29 -15.94
C GLN A 25 -9.59 3.18 -14.69
N THR A 26 -8.46 3.22 -13.97
CA THR A 26 -8.31 3.96 -12.72
C THR A 26 -7.37 5.16 -12.87
N THR A 27 -7.38 6.05 -11.87
CA THR A 27 -6.48 7.20 -11.81
C THR A 27 -5.08 6.80 -11.37
N GLU A 28 -4.06 7.58 -11.75
CA GLU A 28 -2.68 7.41 -11.28
C GLU A 28 -2.60 7.29 -9.75
N GLY A 29 -1.76 6.37 -9.30
CA GLY A 29 -1.50 6.05 -7.89
C GLY A 29 -2.54 5.12 -7.25
N THR A 30 -3.58 4.73 -7.99
CA THR A 30 -4.48 3.64 -7.57
C THR A 30 -3.71 2.33 -7.56
N PHE A 31 -3.84 1.55 -6.49
CA PHE A 31 -3.07 0.31 -6.32
C PHE A 31 -3.88 -0.82 -5.70
N LEU A 32 -3.39 -2.05 -5.84
CA LEU A 32 -3.89 -3.25 -5.17
C LEU A 32 -2.75 -4.22 -4.85
N ILE A 33 -2.97 -5.10 -3.88
CA ILE A 33 -2.09 -6.25 -3.63
C ILE A 33 -2.77 -7.50 -4.16
N ARG A 34 -1.98 -8.39 -4.75
CA ARG A 34 -2.41 -9.70 -5.23
C ARG A 34 -1.29 -10.72 -5.01
N ASP A 35 -1.60 -11.98 -5.18
CA ASP A 35 -0.62 -13.06 -5.18
C ASP A 35 0.32 -12.90 -6.37
N SER A 36 1.58 -13.24 -6.14
CA SER A 36 2.57 -13.25 -7.21
C SER A 36 2.36 -14.45 -8.12
N SER A 37 2.47 -14.21 -9.43
CA SER A 37 2.51 -15.30 -10.42
C SER A 37 3.92 -15.90 -10.58
N ASN A 38 4.96 -15.27 -10.01
CA ASN A 38 6.29 -15.87 -9.88
C ASN A 38 6.35 -16.67 -8.58
N PRO A 39 6.66 -17.99 -8.61
CA PRO A 39 6.77 -18.84 -7.42
C PRO A 39 7.85 -18.41 -6.41
N GLU A 40 8.83 -17.58 -6.80
CA GLU A 40 9.86 -17.07 -5.88
C GLU A 40 9.34 -15.96 -4.94
N TYR A 41 8.15 -15.42 -5.20
CA TYR A 41 7.58 -14.31 -4.45
C TYR A 41 6.18 -14.67 -4.00
N LEU A 42 5.77 -14.18 -2.83
CA LEU A 42 4.43 -14.41 -2.30
C LEU A 42 3.42 -13.41 -2.88
N LEU A 43 3.80 -12.13 -2.90
CA LEU A 43 2.88 -11.03 -3.17
C LEU A 43 3.42 -10.08 -4.24
N THR A 44 2.51 -9.38 -4.89
CA THR A 44 2.81 -8.35 -5.88
C THR A 44 1.92 -7.13 -5.65
N LEU A 45 2.55 -5.96 -5.57
CA LEU A 45 1.90 -4.68 -5.69
C LEU A 45 1.63 -4.38 -7.17
N SER A 46 0.36 -4.15 -7.52
CA SER A 46 -0.02 -3.64 -8.84
C SER A 46 -0.51 -2.22 -8.70
N VAL A 47 0.04 -1.29 -9.49
CA VAL A 47 -0.23 0.15 -9.36
C VAL A 47 -0.40 0.80 -10.73
N LYS A 48 -1.34 1.75 -10.84
CA LYS A 48 -1.47 2.62 -12.01
C LYS A 48 -0.44 3.74 -11.94
N THR A 49 0.55 3.72 -12.83
CA THR A 49 1.53 4.81 -13.00
C THR A 49 1.12 5.74 -14.15
N SER A 50 1.83 6.85 -14.33
CA SER A 50 1.67 7.76 -15.48
C SER A 50 1.86 7.06 -16.83
N SER A 51 2.72 6.04 -16.89
CA SER A 51 2.97 5.22 -18.10
C SER A 51 2.05 3.99 -18.20
N GLY A 52 1.08 3.85 -17.30
CA GLY A 52 0.16 2.71 -17.23
C GLY A 52 0.42 1.76 -16.04
N PRO A 53 -0.28 0.62 -15.98
CA PRO A 53 -0.14 -0.34 -14.89
C PRO A 53 1.25 -0.96 -14.83
N ALA A 54 1.84 -0.93 -13.64
CA ALA A 54 3.11 -1.54 -13.29
C ALA A 54 2.93 -2.55 -12.14
N HIS A 55 3.86 -3.49 -12.03
CA HIS A 55 3.85 -4.54 -11.01
C HIS A 55 5.19 -4.57 -10.30
N LEU A 56 5.17 -4.49 -8.98
CA LEU A 56 6.35 -4.60 -8.12
C LEU A 56 6.18 -5.82 -7.24
N ARG A 57 7.13 -6.74 -7.30
CA ARG A 57 7.13 -7.93 -6.44
C ARG A 57 7.54 -7.50 -5.03
N ILE A 58 6.90 -8.12 -4.04
CA ILE A 58 7.21 -7.88 -2.63
C ILE A 58 8.12 -9.02 -2.17
N GLU A 59 9.33 -8.66 -1.78
CA GLU A 59 10.30 -9.58 -1.19
C GLU A 59 9.92 -9.90 0.25
N TYR A 60 10.22 -11.12 0.66
CA TYR A 60 10.12 -11.54 2.04
C TYR A 60 11.42 -12.22 2.45
N ASN A 61 12.19 -11.56 3.29
CA ASN A 61 13.48 -12.06 3.77
C ASN A 61 13.59 -11.86 5.27
N GLU A 62 14.09 -12.87 5.99
CA GLU A 62 14.30 -12.85 7.45
C GLU A 62 13.10 -12.31 8.26
N GLY A 63 11.88 -12.69 7.86
CA GLY A 63 10.66 -12.27 8.56
C GLY A 63 10.16 -10.87 8.19
N LYS A 64 10.73 -10.22 7.18
CA LYS A 64 10.38 -8.85 6.80
C LYS A 64 10.06 -8.70 5.32
N PHE A 65 9.11 -7.83 5.03
CA PHE A 65 8.65 -7.45 3.71
C PHE A 65 9.37 -6.21 3.19
N GLY A 66 9.67 -6.20 1.89
CA GLY A 66 10.31 -5.08 1.21
C GLY A 66 10.04 -5.08 -0.30
N PHE A 67 10.49 -4.03 -0.98
CA PHE A 67 10.59 -3.99 -2.45
C PHE A 67 12.05 -4.09 -2.85
N ASP A 68 12.35 -4.62 -4.03
CA ASP A 68 13.72 -4.64 -4.56
C ASP A 68 14.29 -3.22 -4.69
N SER A 69 15.53 -3.06 -4.20
CA SER A 69 16.34 -1.85 -4.25
C SER A 69 16.55 -1.34 -5.68
N VAL A 70 16.62 -2.25 -6.66
CA VAL A 70 16.90 -1.92 -8.06
C VAL A 70 15.73 -1.17 -8.71
N VAL A 71 14.50 -1.38 -8.23
CA VAL A 71 13.28 -0.82 -8.83
C VAL A 71 12.93 0.56 -8.28
N LEU A 72 13.39 0.88 -7.08
CA LEU A 72 13.11 2.14 -6.39
C LEU A 72 14.41 2.95 -6.27
N ALA A 73 14.51 4.08 -6.96
CA ALA A 73 15.71 4.95 -6.93
C ALA A 73 15.96 5.67 -5.59
N LYS A 74 15.62 5.04 -4.46
CA LYS A 74 15.84 5.57 -3.11
C LYS A 74 16.65 4.57 -2.27
N PRO A 75 17.83 4.96 -1.76
CA PRO A 75 18.76 4.07 -1.05
C PRO A 75 18.34 3.75 0.40
N LYS A 76 17.08 3.94 0.78
CA LYS A 76 16.58 3.65 2.13
C LYS A 76 15.47 2.62 2.04
N LEU A 77 15.87 1.38 1.72
CA LEU A 77 14.99 0.24 1.90
C LEU A 77 14.69 0.09 3.38
N LYS A 78 13.40 0.20 3.70
CA LYS A 78 12.89 -0.22 4.99
C LYS A 78 12.28 -1.60 4.81
N ASN A 79 12.64 -2.49 5.71
CA ASN A 79 12.04 -3.81 5.84
C ASN A 79 10.95 -3.71 6.91
N PHE A 80 9.78 -4.28 6.64
CA PHE A 80 8.58 -4.15 7.48
C PHE A 80 8.11 -5.52 7.95
N GLU A 81 7.61 -5.61 9.18
CA GLU A 81 7.07 -6.87 9.70
C GLU A 81 5.71 -7.24 9.07
N ASP A 82 4.99 -6.24 8.54
CA ASP A 82 3.69 -6.43 7.89
C ASP A 82 3.64 -5.72 6.53
N VAL A 83 3.03 -6.37 5.54
CA VAL A 83 2.81 -5.81 4.19
C VAL A 83 1.95 -4.56 4.23
N VAL A 84 0.96 -4.49 5.11
CA VAL A 84 0.12 -3.30 5.26
C VAL A 84 0.96 -2.12 5.73
N ASP A 85 1.93 -2.34 6.60
CA ASP A 85 2.85 -1.29 7.05
C ASP A 85 3.82 -0.85 5.94
N LEU A 86 4.35 -1.80 5.17
CA LEU A 86 5.13 -1.52 3.96
C LEU A 86 4.36 -0.57 3.03
N ILE A 87 3.13 -0.95 2.66
CA ILE A 87 2.31 -0.14 1.73
C ILE A 87 1.96 1.22 2.35
N GLN A 88 1.61 1.25 3.63
CA GLN A 88 1.34 2.49 4.35
C GLN A 88 2.52 3.45 4.32
N HIS A 89 3.74 2.96 4.54
CA HIS A 89 4.93 3.77 4.48
C HIS A 89 5.08 4.45 3.11
N TYR A 90 4.92 3.70 2.01
CA TYR A 90 5.05 4.25 0.66
C TYR A 90 3.89 5.19 0.26
N VAL A 91 2.69 4.96 0.78
CA VAL A 91 1.56 5.92 0.63
C VAL A 91 1.86 7.24 1.34
N LEU A 92 2.40 7.19 2.56
CA LEU A 92 2.79 8.41 3.30
C LEU A 92 3.95 9.14 2.63
N LEU A 93 4.95 8.40 2.15
CA LEU A 93 6.08 8.96 1.41
C LEU A 93 5.61 9.68 0.14
N SER A 94 4.64 9.10 -0.58
CA SER A 94 4.05 9.68 -1.80
C SER A 94 3.32 11.00 -1.53
N LYS A 95 2.75 11.18 -0.33
CA LYS A 95 2.11 12.44 0.08
C LYS A 95 3.15 13.52 0.41
N SER A 96 4.21 13.14 1.13
CA SER A 96 5.29 14.07 1.50
C SER A 96 6.10 14.56 0.29
N THR A 97 6.25 13.74 -0.76
CA THR A 97 6.91 14.18 -2.00
C THR A 97 6.04 15.11 -2.83
N GLN A 98 4.70 14.99 -2.78
CA GLN A 98 3.79 15.90 -3.49
C GLN A 98 3.86 17.32 -2.95
N THR A 99 3.99 17.49 -1.62
CA THR A 99 4.14 18.82 -1.00
C THR A 99 5.47 19.51 -1.33
N ALA A 100 6.48 18.77 -1.79
CA ALA A 100 7.80 19.31 -2.15
C ALA A 100 7.96 19.59 -3.65
N HIS A 101 7.18 18.92 -4.52
CA HIS A 101 7.35 19.03 -5.98
C HIS A 101 6.65 20.27 -6.60
N ASP A 102 5.79 20.97 -5.84
CA ASP A 102 5.26 22.29 -6.23
C ASP A 102 6.32 23.41 -6.19
N GLN A 103 7.59 23.12 -5.85
CA GLN A 103 8.68 24.10 -5.82
C GLN A 103 9.96 23.69 -6.58
N SER A 104 9.98 22.61 -7.37
CA SER A 104 11.22 22.19 -8.06
C SER A 104 10.96 21.69 -9.48
N LEU A 105 11.29 22.55 -10.45
CA LEU A 105 11.45 22.24 -11.87
C LEU A 105 12.88 21.76 -12.10
N THR A 106 13.15 20.45 -12.02
CA THR A 106 14.37 19.89 -12.64
C THR A 106 14.08 18.55 -13.32
N PRO A 107 14.52 18.35 -14.58
CA PRO A 107 14.24 17.13 -15.33
C PRO A 107 15.29 16.08 -14.98
N VAL A 108 14.89 15.03 -14.27
CA VAL A 108 15.74 13.85 -14.07
C VAL A 108 15.51 12.88 -15.23
N THR A 109 16.62 12.42 -15.79
CA THR A 109 16.76 11.56 -16.97
C THR A 109 15.83 10.36 -16.95
N LYS A 110 15.07 10.21 -18.03
CA LYS A 110 14.28 9.02 -18.37
C LYS A 110 15.24 7.87 -18.63
N ASP A 111 15.25 6.89 -17.75
CA ASP A 111 15.24 5.46 -18.07
C ASP A 111 15.53 4.68 -16.77
N THR A 112 14.71 3.67 -16.48
CA THR A 112 14.84 2.69 -15.38
C THR A 112 14.25 3.02 -13.99
N VAL A 113 13.90 4.26 -13.66
CA VAL A 113 13.35 4.59 -12.32
C VAL A 113 11.84 4.61 -12.30
N ILE A 114 11.20 3.65 -11.61
CA ILE A 114 9.77 3.73 -11.33
C ILE A 114 9.56 4.77 -10.22
N HIS A 115 8.96 5.92 -10.57
CA HIS A 115 8.42 6.85 -9.59
C HIS A 115 7.18 6.21 -8.94
N LEU A 116 7.39 5.43 -7.89
CA LEU A 116 6.31 4.76 -7.16
C LEU A 116 5.45 5.80 -6.42
N LYS A 117 4.33 6.16 -7.04
CA LYS A 117 3.29 7.00 -6.45
C LYS A 117 2.15 6.11 -5.99
N LEU A 118 1.88 6.07 -4.68
CA LEU A 118 0.75 5.37 -4.09
C LEU A 118 -0.20 6.37 -3.43
N THR A 119 -1.44 6.41 -3.88
CA THR A 119 -2.43 7.40 -3.42
C THR A 119 -3.62 6.76 -2.73
N LYS A 120 -4.27 5.79 -3.39
CA LYS A 120 -5.46 5.14 -2.86
C LYS A 120 -5.49 3.63 -3.19
N PRO A 121 -5.92 2.79 -2.25
CA PRO A 121 -6.16 1.38 -2.54
C PRO A 121 -7.40 1.22 -3.43
N LEU A 122 -7.39 0.18 -4.26
CA LEU A 122 -8.54 -0.30 -5.01
C LEU A 122 -9.18 -1.45 -4.23
N TYR A 123 -10.35 -1.18 -3.68
CA TYR A 123 -11.10 -2.17 -2.91
C TYR A 123 -11.84 -3.15 -3.84
N ILE A 124 -11.91 -4.43 -3.44
CA ILE A 124 -12.69 -5.47 -4.12
C ILE A 124 -14.18 -5.21 -3.96
N ALA A 125 -14.55 -4.83 -2.74
CA ALA A 125 -15.90 -4.48 -2.34
C ALA A 125 -15.84 -3.30 -1.37
N THR A 126 -16.94 -2.57 -1.26
CA THR A 126 -17.04 -1.45 -0.34
C THR A 126 -16.77 -1.93 1.10
N PRO A 127 -15.76 -1.37 1.80
CA PRO A 127 -15.50 -1.74 3.19
C PRO A 127 -16.70 -1.44 4.08
N SER A 128 -16.83 -2.18 5.17
CA SER A 128 -17.88 -1.89 6.16
C SER A 128 -17.67 -0.50 6.77
N LEU A 129 -18.76 0.17 7.13
CA LEU A 129 -18.70 1.46 7.82
C LEU A 129 -17.84 1.36 9.10
N GLN A 130 -17.93 0.26 9.83
CA GLN A 130 -17.13 0.00 11.02
C GLN A 130 -15.62 0.01 10.73
N HIS A 131 -15.20 -0.63 9.62
CA HIS A 131 -13.80 -0.61 9.20
C HIS A 131 -13.36 0.80 8.78
N LEU A 132 -14.19 1.51 8.01
CA LEU A 132 -13.90 2.90 7.64
C LEU A 132 -13.72 3.80 8.87
N CYS A 133 -14.60 3.68 9.87
CA CYS A 133 -14.46 4.37 11.16
C CYS A 133 -13.15 4.01 11.86
N ARG A 134 -12.76 2.72 11.88
CA ARG A 134 -11.47 2.28 12.45
C ARG A 134 -10.29 2.96 11.78
N ILE A 135 -10.26 3.02 10.45
CA ILE A 135 -9.20 3.69 9.70
C ILE A 135 -9.10 5.18 10.06
N ILE A 136 -10.24 5.87 10.20
CA ILE A 136 -10.26 7.28 10.57
C ILE A 136 -9.77 7.48 12.01
N ILE A 137 -10.24 6.68 12.97
CA ILE A 137 -9.82 6.78 14.37
C ILE A 137 -8.31 6.53 14.51
N ASN A 138 -7.78 5.48 13.86
CA ASN A 138 -6.36 5.15 13.91
C ASN A 138 -5.46 6.23 13.30
N LYS A 139 -5.96 6.99 12.32
CA LYS A 139 -5.26 8.17 11.77
C LYS A 139 -5.21 9.31 12.79
N SER A 140 -6.24 9.46 13.60
CA SER A 140 -6.37 10.58 14.53
C SER A 140 -5.62 10.36 15.85
N THR A 141 -5.51 9.11 16.33
CA THR A 141 -4.83 8.84 17.60
C THR A 141 -4.26 7.43 17.68
N LYS A 142 -3.13 7.30 18.39
CA LYS A 142 -2.54 6.03 18.81
C LYS A 142 -2.97 5.63 20.24
N ALA A 143 -3.54 6.56 21.01
CA ALA A 143 -3.95 6.36 22.39
C ALA A 143 -5.35 5.69 22.47
N ILE A 144 -5.50 4.52 21.84
CA ILE A 144 -6.80 3.81 21.74
C ILE A 144 -7.38 3.47 23.13
N GLN A 145 -6.51 3.19 24.10
CA GLN A 145 -6.92 2.83 25.46
C GLN A 145 -7.62 3.97 26.21
N GLU A 146 -7.35 5.22 25.84
CA GLU A 146 -7.92 6.42 26.47
C GLU A 146 -9.29 6.80 25.89
N LEU A 147 -9.70 6.19 24.77
CA LEU A 147 -10.97 6.52 24.14
C LEU A 147 -12.16 6.11 25.02
N PRO A 148 -13.26 6.91 25.03
CA PRO A 148 -14.49 6.59 25.76
C PRO A 148 -15.33 5.54 25.00
N LEU A 149 -14.71 4.39 24.69
CA LEU A 149 -15.32 3.29 23.95
C LEU A 149 -15.37 2.02 24.80
N PRO A 150 -16.38 1.14 24.60
CA PRO A 150 -16.39 -0.20 25.17
C PRO A 150 -15.14 -1.01 24.79
N THR A 151 -14.68 -1.90 25.67
CA THR A 151 -13.47 -2.73 25.48
C THR A 151 -13.44 -3.46 24.14
N ARG A 152 -14.57 -4.06 23.74
CA ARG A 152 -14.68 -4.76 22.44
C ARG A 152 -14.35 -3.88 21.24
N LEU A 153 -14.71 -2.59 21.29
CA LEU A 153 -14.37 -1.66 20.20
C LEU A 153 -12.91 -1.25 20.26
N LYS A 154 -12.30 -1.13 21.46
CA LYS A 154 -10.86 -0.89 21.60
C LYS A 154 -10.05 -2.05 21.04
N GLU A 155 -10.43 -3.29 21.37
CA GLU A 155 -9.83 -4.51 20.82
C GLU A 155 -9.93 -4.53 19.28
N TYR A 156 -11.11 -4.24 18.73
CA TYR A 156 -11.32 -4.14 17.28
C TYR A 156 -10.43 -3.10 16.58
N LEU A 157 -10.15 -1.96 17.24
CA LEU A 157 -9.23 -0.94 16.74
C LEU A 157 -7.76 -1.42 16.77
N LEU A 158 -7.36 -2.06 17.87
CA LEU A 158 -5.99 -2.58 18.07
C LEU A 158 -5.67 -3.78 17.16
N GLU A 159 -6.66 -4.56 16.79
CA GLU A 159 -6.57 -5.67 15.84
C GLU A 159 -6.17 -5.26 14.41
N TYR A 160 -6.14 -3.96 14.12
CA TYR A 160 -5.71 -3.43 12.83
C TYR A 160 -5.12 -2.02 13.04
N PRO A 161 -3.85 -1.88 13.43
CA PRO A 161 -3.25 -0.61 13.84
C PRO A 161 -2.79 0.29 12.68
N PHE A 162 -3.41 0.15 11.50
CA PHE A 162 -3.05 0.84 10.27
C PHE A 162 -4.06 1.93 9.87
N HIS A 163 -3.66 2.76 8.90
CA HIS A 163 -4.34 3.94 8.39
C HIS A 163 -4.86 3.75 6.95
N LEU A 164 -4.84 2.53 6.42
CA LEU A 164 -5.22 2.18 5.04
C LEU A 164 -6.17 1.00 5.02
#